data_AF-A0AAV4G2I2-F1
#
_entry.id   AF-A0AAV4G2I2-F1
#
_cell.length_a   1.000
_cell.length_b   1.000
_cell.length_c   1.000
_cell.angle_alpha   90.00
_cell.angle_beta   90.00
_cell.angle_gamma   90.00
#
_symmetry.space_group_name_H-M   'P 1'
#
loop_
_entity.id
_entity.type
_entity.pdbx_description
1 polymer ?
#
loop_
_entity_poly.entity_id
_entity_poly.type
_entity_poly.pdbx_seq_one_letter_code
_entity_poly.pdbx_strand_id
1 'polypeptide(L)'
;MPQRHGEPTKGLKVNSGVLRAGVLEEFWEFDWEDKVTNKEISERTGKRSTVEEVKKRRWRWLGHVLRMSKSRHPLIALTWNPQGARKKGRPQGTWRRSVESERVESGKTWNELNWLAQDRCECRKFVGVLCSQEDYG
;
A
#
# COMPACT_ATOMS: atom_id res chain seq x y z
N MET A 1 48.52 44.19 -0.22
CA MET A 1 47.11 44.15 -0.68
C MET A 1 46.56 42.77 -0.35
N PRO A 2 45.53 42.69 0.50
CA PRO A 2 44.20 42.32 0.00
C PRO A 2 43.10 43.25 0.54
N GLN A 3 42.01 43.40 -0.22
CA GLN A 3 40.88 44.28 0.08
C GLN A 3 39.61 43.52 0.52
N ARG A 4 39.04 44.03 1.63
CA ARG A 4 37.64 44.19 2.13
C ARG A 4 36.48 43.20 1.79
N HIS A 5 35.92 42.69 2.89
CA HIS A 5 34.52 42.66 3.39
C HIS A 5 33.31 42.20 2.55
N GLY A 6 32.52 41.32 3.17
CA GLY A 6 31.06 41.16 3.00
C GLY A 6 30.47 40.28 4.12
N GLU A 7 29.56 40.83 4.93
CA GLU A 7 28.89 40.20 6.08
C GLU A 7 27.98 39.01 5.67
N PRO A 8 27.77 37.97 6.52
CA PRO A 8 26.68 37.03 6.31
C PRO A 8 25.38 37.63 6.88
N THR A 9 24.48 37.96 5.97
CA THR A 9 23.11 38.39 6.25
C THR A 9 22.36 37.33 7.05
N LYS A 10 21.61 37.81 8.04
CA LYS A 10 20.74 37.03 8.93
C LYS A 10 19.68 36.28 8.10
N GLY A 11 19.88 34.97 7.94
CA GLY A 11 18.88 34.06 7.38
C GLY A 11 17.94 33.53 8.46
N LEU A 12 16.66 33.88 8.32
CA LEU A 12 15.44 33.33 8.95
C LEU A 12 15.62 32.20 9.99
N LYS A 13 15.37 32.51 11.26
CA LYS A 13 14.89 31.50 12.22
C LYS A 13 13.43 31.20 11.89
N VAL A 14 13.18 30.08 11.21
CA VAL A 14 11.81 29.56 11.08
C VAL A 14 11.44 28.94 12.41
N ASN A 15 10.69 29.68 13.22
CA ASN A 15 9.99 29.15 14.38
C ASN A 15 8.84 28.26 13.87
N SER A 16 9.06 26.96 13.72
CA SER A 16 7.99 25.98 13.59
C SER A 16 7.68 25.36 14.95
N GLY A 17 7.18 26.21 15.86
CA GLY A 17 6.33 25.70 16.93
C GLY A 17 5.03 25.19 16.31
N VAL A 18 4.62 23.99 16.71
CA VAL A 18 3.33 23.34 16.38
C VAL A 18 3.31 22.83 14.92
N LEU A 19 3.58 21.55 14.64
CA LEU A 19 2.68 20.40 14.83
C LEU A 19 3.53 19.11 14.86
N ARG A 20 3.74 18.50 16.04
CA ARG A 20 4.34 17.15 16.12
C ARG A 20 3.27 16.11 15.80
N ALA A 21 3.10 15.81 14.51
CA ALA A 21 2.60 14.51 14.11
C ALA A 21 3.82 13.60 13.94
N GLY A 22 3.98 12.61 14.83
CA GLY A 22 5.17 11.75 14.94
C GLY A 22 5.52 10.87 13.73
N VAL A 23 5.00 11.16 12.54
CA VAL A 23 5.29 10.45 11.28
C VAL A 23 6.34 11.21 10.43
N LEU A 24 6.51 12.52 10.64
CA LEU A 24 7.33 13.38 9.78
C LEU A 24 8.81 13.52 10.21
N GLU A 25 9.15 13.22 11.46
CA GLU A 25 10.53 13.38 11.96
C GLU A 25 11.51 12.39 11.31
N GLU A 26 11.08 11.16 11.02
CA GLU A 26 11.95 10.11 10.44
C GLU A 26 12.22 10.29 8.94
N PHE A 27 11.39 11.05 8.23
CA PHE A 27 11.55 11.28 6.80
C PHE A 27 12.58 12.40 6.51
N TRP A 28 12.94 13.18 7.53
CA TRP A 28 13.87 14.30 7.42
C TRP A 28 15.34 13.85 7.35
N GLU A 29 15.63 12.56 7.53
CA GLU A 29 16.95 11.97 7.30
C GLU A 29 17.30 11.79 5.81
N PHE A 30 16.33 11.94 4.92
CA PHE A 30 16.53 11.83 3.48
C PHE A 30 16.40 13.20 2.82
N ASP A 31 17.36 13.56 1.97
CA ASP A 31 17.21 14.73 1.11
C ASP A 31 16.21 14.42 -0.01
N TRP A 32 15.54 15.45 -0.54
CA TRP A 32 14.66 15.29 -1.69
C TRP A 32 15.42 14.92 -2.98
N GLU A 33 16.74 15.16 -3.01
CA GLU A 33 17.65 14.72 -4.08
C GLU A 33 18.08 13.24 -3.95
N ASP A 34 17.91 12.64 -2.76
CA ASP A 34 18.28 11.25 -2.53
C ASP A 34 17.33 10.30 -3.25
N LYS A 35 17.89 9.40 -4.06
CA LYS A 35 17.14 8.32 -4.72
C LYS A 35 17.01 7.12 -3.78
N VAL A 36 16.14 7.24 -2.80
CA VAL A 36 15.88 6.20 -1.81
C VAL A 36 14.77 5.29 -2.29
N THR A 37 14.94 3.97 -2.14
CA THR A 37 13.88 3.02 -2.50
C THR A 37 12.83 2.91 -1.39
N ASN A 38 11.58 2.61 -1.75
CA ASN A 38 10.53 2.37 -0.76
C ASN A 38 10.87 1.22 0.20
N LYS A 39 11.67 0.24 -0.25
CA LYS A 39 12.16 -0.88 0.57
C LYS A 39 13.09 -0.35 1.67
N GLU A 40 14.06 0.46 1.29
CA GLU A 40 15.01 1.08 2.22
C GLU A 40 14.34 2.00 3.24
N ILE A 41 13.35 2.78 2.83
CA ILE A 41 12.53 3.59 3.76
C ILE A 41 11.81 2.65 4.76
N SER A 42 11.17 1.59 4.28
CA SER A 42 10.46 0.62 5.13
C SER A 42 11.39 -0.03 6.16
N GLU A 43 12.59 -0.44 5.73
CA GLU A 43 13.60 -1.09 6.57
C GLU A 43 14.14 -0.15 7.64
N ARG A 44 14.52 1.09 7.27
CA ARG A 44 15.05 2.06 8.25
C ARG A 44 14.00 2.52 9.25
N THR A 45 12.76 2.74 8.81
CA THR A 45 11.69 3.21 9.68
C THR A 45 11.02 2.07 10.47
N GLY A 46 11.38 0.81 10.22
CA GLY A 46 10.70 -0.36 10.78
C GLY A 46 9.21 -0.43 10.45
N LYS A 47 8.76 0.31 9.43
CA LYS A 47 7.36 0.40 9.01
C LYS A 47 7.08 -0.74 8.03
N ARG A 48 5.83 -1.20 7.97
CA ARG A 48 5.41 -2.19 6.96
C ARG A 48 5.40 -1.56 5.58
N SER A 49 5.68 -2.36 4.55
CA SER A 49 5.61 -1.88 3.18
C SER A 49 4.18 -1.43 2.86
N THR A 50 4.06 -0.26 2.24
CA THR A 50 2.78 0.26 1.76
C THR A 50 2.09 -0.74 0.83
N VAL A 51 2.86 -1.51 0.04
CA VAL A 51 2.34 -2.53 -0.87
C VAL A 51 1.69 -3.67 -0.10
N GLU A 52 2.36 -4.18 0.94
CA GLU A 52 1.84 -5.24 1.81
C GLU A 52 0.57 -4.80 2.56
N GLU A 53 0.55 -3.57 3.08
CA GLU A 53 -0.63 -3.06 3.79
C GLU A 53 -1.82 -2.87 2.84
N VAL A 54 -1.57 -2.43 1.59
CA VAL A 54 -2.59 -2.37 0.54
C VAL A 54 -3.09 -3.78 0.17
N LYS A 55 -2.18 -4.76 0.00
CA LYS A 55 -2.51 -6.18 -0.25
C LYS A 55 -3.40 -6.72 0.87
N LYS A 56 -2.99 -6.53 2.13
CA LYS A 56 -3.72 -6.96 3.33
C LYS A 56 -5.13 -6.38 3.41
N ARG A 57 -5.28 -5.07 3.15
CA ARG A 57 -6.60 -4.41 3.14
C ARG A 57 -7.49 -4.93 2.02
N ARG A 58 -6.93 -5.12 0.83
CA ARG A 58 -7.64 -5.69 -0.32
C ARG A 58 -8.16 -7.10 -0.01
N TRP A 59 -7.34 -7.97 0.56
CA TRP A 59 -7.76 -9.33 0.91
C TRP A 59 -8.75 -9.40 2.07
N ARG A 60 -8.62 -8.52 3.08
CA ARG A 60 -9.64 -8.37 4.13
C ARG A 60 -11.00 -7.96 3.56
N TRP A 61 -11.00 -7.00 2.62
CA TRP A 61 -12.22 -6.57 1.94
C TRP A 61 -12.80 -7.68 1.08
N LEU A 62 -11.97 -8.42 0.34
CA LEU A 62 -12.42 -9.57 -0.44
C LEU A 62 -13.09 -10.63 0.43
N GLY A 63 -12.47 -11.03 1.55
CA GLY A 63 -13.06 -11.98 2.49
C GLY A 63 -14.36 -11.46 3.15
N HIS A 64 -14.52 -10.14 3.28
CA HIS A 64 -15.79 -9.55 3.69
C HIS A 64 -16.86 -9.66 2.61
N VAL A 65 -16.52 -9.35 1.35
CA VAL A 65 -17.45 -9.42 0.20
C VAL A 65 -17.89 -10.87 -0.07
N LEU A 66 -16.99 -11.84 0.00
CA LEU A 66 -17.31 -13.27 -0.22
C LEU A 66 -18.27 -13.85 0.82
N ARG A 67 -18.35 -13.25 2.01
CA ARG A 67 -19.33 -13.62 3.05
C ARG A 67 -20.68 -12.93 2.90
N MET A 68 -20.78 -11.91 2.05
CA MET A 68 -22.06 -11.23 1.83
C MET A 68 -23.04 -12.15 1.11
N SER A 69 -24.35 -11.89 1.29
CA SER A 69 -25.38 -12.56 0.52
C SER A 69 -25.23 -12.24 -0.98
N LYS A 70 -25.61 -13.20 -1.84
CA LYS A 70 -25.51 -13.12 -3.31
C LYS A 70 -26.20 -11.90 -3.93
N SER A 71 -27.18 -11.33 -3.25
CA SER A 71 -27.94 -10.14 -3.67
C SER A 71 -27.22 -8.81 -3.44
N ARG A 72 -26.07 -8.78 -2.75
CA ARG A 72 -25.42 -7.53 -2.37
C ARG A 72 -24.58 -6.96 -3.52
N HIS A 73 -24.73 -5.65 -3.75
CA HIS A 73 -24.01 -4.90 -4.79
C HIS A 73 -22.48 -5.13 -4.83
N PRO A 74 -21.74 -5.21 -3.70
CA PRO A 74 -20.30 -5.45 -3.75
C PRO A 74 -19.91 -6.81 -4.37
N LEU A 75 -20.72 -7.85 -4.13
CA LEU A 75 -20.49 -9.18 -4.69
C LEU A 75 -20.84 -9.22 -6.18
N ILE A 76 -21.88 -8.51 -6.59
CA ILE A 76 -22.23 -8.30 -8.01
C ILE A 76 -21.11 -7.52 -8.72
N ALA A 77 -20.62 -6.44 -8.11
CA ALA A 77 -19.49 -5.67 -8.65
C ALA A 77 -18.22 -6.52 -8.74
N LEU A 78 -18.01 -7.46 -7.80
CA LEU A 78 -16.92 -8.42 -7.83
C LEU A 78 -17.05 -9.40 -9.01
N THR A 79 -18.22 -9.73 -9.52
CA THR A 79 -18.36 -10.61 -10.70
C THR A 79 -18.55 -9.85 -12.01
N TRP A 80 -18.82 -8.54 -11.94
CA TRP A 80 -19.11 -7.73 -13.11
C TRP A 80 -17.87 -7.44 -13.98
N ASN A 81 -17.97 -7.77 -15.28
CA ASN A 81 -16.94 -7.53 -16.28
C ASN A 81 -17.35 -6.39 -17.23
N PRO A 82 -16.93 -5.13 -16.97
CA PRO A 82 -17.29 -4.01 -17.82
C PRO A 82 -16.60 -4.15 -19.19
N GLN A 83 -17.40 -4.24 -20.24
CA GLN A 83 -16.93 -4.28 -21.63
C GLN A 83 -16.43 -2.91 -22.08
N GLY A 84 -15.40 -2.88 -22.93
CA GLY A 84 -14.92 -1.66 -23.60
C GLY A 84 -13.45 -1.32 -23.37
N ALA A 85 -12.94 -0.41 -24.20
CA ALA A 85 -11.56 0.07 -24.13
C ALA A 85 -11.40 1.14 -23.03
N ARG A 86 -10.22 1.17 -22.39
CA ARG A 86 -9.89 2.17 -21.37
C ARG A 86 -9.29 3.42 -22.00
N LYS A 87 -9.69 4.60 -21.50
CA LYS A 87 -9.05 5.87 -21.85
C LYS A 87 -7.60 5.92 -21.35
N LYS A 88 -6.74 6.59 -22.12
CA LYS A 88 -5.33 6.84 -21.78
C LYS A 88 -5.24 7.68 -20.49
N GLY A 89 -4.29 7.37 -19.61
CA GLY A 89 -4.05 8.08 -18.34
C GLY A 89 -4.64 7.43 -17.09
N ARG A 90 -5.51 6.42 -17.20
CA ARG A 90 -5.98 5.65 -16.03
C ARG A 90 -4.91 4.63 -15.61
N PRO A 91 -4.68 4.40 -14.30
CA PRO A 91 -3.78 3.35 -13.83
C PRO A 91 -4.05 2.01 -14.52
N GLN A 92 -2.98 1.35 -15.01
CA GLN A 92 -3.11 0.11 -15.77
C GLN A 92 -3.70 -1.02 -14.90
N GLY A 93 -3.34 -1.08 -13.62
CA GLY A 93 -3.83 -2.06 -12.66
C GLY A 93 -5.26 -1.77 -12.22
N THR A 94 -6.09 -2.80 -12.16
CA THR A 94 -7.38 -2.74 -11.47
C THR A 94 -7.33 -3.60 -10.22
N TRP A 95 -8.15 -3.26 -9.24
CA TRP A 95 -8.33 -4.08 -8.05
C TRP A 95 -8.60 -5.56 -8.40
N ARG A 96 -9.46 -5.83 -9.40
CA ARG A 96 -9.74 -7.18 -9.91
C ARG A 96 -8.48 -7.90 -10.41
N ARG A 97 -7.65 -7.24 -11.22
CA ARG A 97 -6.43 -7.87 -11.75
C ARG A 97 -5.42 -8.13 -10.65
N SER A 98 -5.25 -7.21 -9.70
CA SER A 98 -4.40 -7.43 -8.54
C SER A 98 -4.87 -8.65 -7.73
N VAL A 99 -6.17 -8.74 -7.42
CA VAL A 99 -6.71 -9.93 -6.71
C VAL A 99 -6.53 -11.20 -7.52
N GLU A 100 -6.77 -11.17 -8.83
CA GLU A 100 -6.63 -12.36 -9.66
C GLU A 100 -5.17 -12.84 -9.72
N SER A 101 -4.22 -11.93 -9.91
CA SER A 101 -2.79 -12.25 -9.87
C SER A 101 -2.37 -12.80 -8.52
N GLU A 102 -2.78 -12.17 -7.42
CA GLU A 102 -2.48 -12.62 -6.05
C GLU A 102 -3.16 -13.94 -5.71
N ARG A 103 -4.37 -14.19 -6.24
CA ARG A 103 -5.07 -15.48 -6.11
C ARG A 103 -4.28 -16.58 -6.81
N VAL A 104 -3.85 -16.34 -8.04
CA VAL A 104 -3.04 -17.29 -8.83
C VAL A 104 -1.73 -17.57 -8.11
N GLU A 105 -1.05 -16.54 -7.59
CA GLU A 105 0.16 -16.67 -6.77
C GLU A 105 -0.09 -17.53 -5.52
N SER A 106 -1.22 -17.35 -4.84
CA SER A 106 -1.59 -18.16 -3.68
C SER A 106 -2.00 -19.60 -4.00
N GLY A 107 -2.14 -19.96 -5.29
CA GLY A 107 -2.54 -21.29 -5.74
C GLY A 107 -3.99 -21.69 -5.39
N LYS A 108 -4.84 -20.74 -4.98
CA LYS A 108 -6.21 -21.02 -4.53
C LYS A 108 -7.25 -20.78 -5.61
N THR A 109 -8.21 -21.69 -5.74
CA THR A 109 -9.40 -21.48 -6.57
C THR A 109 -10.39 -20.51 -5.91
N TRP A 110 -11.29 -19.91 -6.69
CA TRP A 110 -12.36 -19.06 -6.17
C TRP A 110 -13.29 -19.79 -5.19
N ASN A 111 -13.52 -21.09 -5.39
CA ASN A 111 -14.31 -21.90 -4.48
C ASN A 111 -13.61 -22.07 -3.14
N GLU A 112 -12.33 -22.43 -3.12
CA GLU A 112 -11.56 -22.51 -1.87
C GLU A 112 -11.50 -21.18 -1.14
N LEU A 113 -11.33 -20.06 -1.86
CA LEU A 113 -11.40 -18.73 -1.24
C LEU A 113 -12.77 -18.46 -0.62
N ASN A 114 -13.84 -18.87 -1.28
CA ASN A 114 -15.19 -18.72 -0.74
C ASN A 114 -15.39 -19.54 0.54
N TRP A 115 -14.88 -20.78 0.59
CA TRP A 115 -14.88 -21.63 1.78
C TRP A 115 -14.05 -21.03 2.91
N LEU A 116 -12.80 -20.64 2.62
CA LEU A 116 -11.90 -19.98 3.58
C LEU A 116 -12.49 -18.68 4.12
N ALA A 117 -13.20 -17.92 3.28
CA ALA A 117 -13.80 -16.66 3.69
C ALA A 117 -14.93 -16.84 4.72
N GLN A 118 -15.64 -17.98 4.74
CA GLN A 118 -16.71 -18.22 5.72
C GLN A 118 -16.17 -18.28 7.15
N ASP A 119 -15.01 -18.90 7.33
CA ASP A 119 -14.30 -18.90 8.61
C ASP A 119 -13.47 -17.62 8.76
N ARG A 120 -13.87 -16.77 9.71
CA ARG A 120 -13.18 -15.49 10.01
C ARG A 120 -11.74 -15.68 10.48
N CYS A 121 -11.48 -16.74 11.23
CA CYS A 121 -10.17 -17.04 11.79
C CYS A 121 -9.25 -17.54 10.68
N GLU A 122 -9.70 -18.51 9.89
CA GLU A 122 -8.92 -19.04 8.75
C GLU A 122 -8.69 -17.97 7.68
N CYS A 123 -9.70 -17.16 7.35
CA CYS A 123 -9.52 -16.02 6.47
C CYS A 123 -8.45 -15.04 7.01
N ARG A 124 -8.47 -14.73 8.31
CA ARG A 124 -7.47 -13.84 8.92
C ARG A 124 -6.06 -14.45 8.88
N LYS A 125 -5.93 -15.75 9.16
CA LYS A 125 -4.64 -16.46 9.12
C LYS A 125 -4.09 -16.48 7.70
N PHE A 126 -4.91 -16.83 6.72
CA PHE A 126 -4.54 -16.85 5.30
C PHE A 126 -4.05 -15.48 4.83
N VAL A 127 -4.77 -14.40 5.15
CA VAL A 127 -4.33 -13.03 4.83
C VAL A 127 -3.05 -12.63 5.57
N GLY A 128 -2.82 -13.17 6.77
CA GLY A 128 -1.54 -13.03 7.46
C GLY A 128 -0.40 -13.64 6.67
N VAL A 129 -0.52 -14.91 6.31
CA VAL A 129 0.50 -15.65 5.54
C VAL A 129 0.77 -14.97 4.19
N LEU A 130 -0.29 -14.62 3.46
CA LEU A 130 -0.20 -14.02 2.12
C LEU A 130 0.45 -12.64 2.09
N CYS A 131 0.49 -11.94 3.23
CA CYS A 131 1.12 -10.61 3.37
C CYS A 131 2.41 -10.66 4.22
N SER A 132 2.98 -11.84 4.42
CA SER A 132 4.27 -12.04 5.10
C SER A 132 5.27 -12.83 4.25
N GLN A 133 4.97 -13.04 2.95
CA GLN A 133 5.79 -13.84 2.02
C GLN A 133 6.58 -12.99 1.01
N GLU A 134 6.56 -11.66 1.08
CA GLU A 134 7.29 -10.79 0.14
C GLU A 134 8.69 -10.41 0.66
N ASP A 135 9.51 -11.41 0.95
CA ASP A 135 10.97 -11.26 1.04
C ASP A 135 11.56 -11.42 -0.37
N TYR A 136 11.55 -10.35 -1.18
CA TYR A 136 12.19 -10.38 -2.50
C TYR A 136 13.72 -10.28 -2.34
N GLY A 137 14.41 -11.34 -2.77
CA GLY A 137 15.84 -11.37 -3.09
C GLY A 137 16.19 -10.67 -4.40
#